data_AF-A0A428Z3B7-F1
#
_entry.id   AF-A0A428Z3B7-F1
#
_cell.length_a   1.000
_cell.length_b   1.000
_cell.length_c   1.000
_cell.angle_alpha   90.00
_cell.angle_beta   90.00
_cell.angle_gamma   90.00
#
_symmetry.space_group_name_H-M   'P 1'
#
loop_
_entity.id
_entity.type
_entity.pdbx_description
1 polymer ?
#
loop_
_entity_poly.entity_id
_entity_poly.type
_entity_poly.pdbx_seq_one_letter_code
_entity_poly.pdbx_strand_id
1 'polypeptide(L)'
;MDAEASAHGTSIRGHIVLTALVQNDGRPYSQLALGHALGVDKTTMTALLDKLERSGLVVRTPDPNDRRARIPVVTEAGRELQAKLYDLLKAVEARVLDPLSPDERETLRSLLRKIIPMEHVEGSCM
;
A
#
# COMPACT_ATOMS: atom_id res chain seq x y z
N MET A 1 -0.74 -13.46 9.02
CA MET A 1 -1.06 -12.35 8.07
C MET A 1 -0.26 -12.47 6.78
N ASP A 2 1.08 -12.62 6.78
CA ASP A 2 1.87 -12.72 5.51
C ASP A 2 1.45 -13.88 4.59
N ALA A 3 0.90 -14.96 5.14
CA ALA A 3 0.46 -16.13 4.39
C ALA A 3 -0.75 -15.86 3.46
N GLU A 4 -1.68 -14.98 3.85
CA GLU A 4 -2.89 -14.68 3.05
C GLU A 4 -2.59 -13.71 1.90
N ALA A 5 -1.70 -12.73 2.11
CA ALA A 5 -1.24 -11.86 1.03
C ALA A 5 -0.46 -12.65 -0.03
N SER A 6 0.43 -13.55 0.41
CA SER A 6 1.28 -14.36 -0.48
C SER A 6 0.46 -15.29 -1.40
N ALA A 7 -0.72 -15.74 -0.95
CA ALA A 7 -1.66 -16.55 -1.75
C ALA A 7 -2.21 -15.80 -2.99
N HIS A 8 -2.13 -14.47 -2.98
CA HIS A 8 -2.58 -13.61 -4.08
C HIS A 8 -1.41 -12.97 -4.85
N GLY A 9 -0.20 -13.51 -4.72
CA GLY A 9 0.95 -13.11 -5.53
C GLY A 9 1.68 -11.84 -5.08
N THR A 10 1.37 -11.30 -3.90
CA THR A 10 2.08 -10.13 -3.33
C THR A 10 2.31 -10.27 -1.82
N SER A 11 3.32 -9.62 -1.25
CA SER A 11 3.47 -9.57 0.22
C SER A 11 2.55 -8.48 0.81
N ILE A 12 2.35 -8.46 2.13
CA ILE A 12 1.61 -7.37 2.81
C ILE A 12 2.20 -6.01 2.43
N ARG A 13 3.52 -5.87 2.50
CA ARG A 13 4.21 -4.62 2.10
C ARG A 13 4.03 -4.30 0.62
N GLY A 14 4.05 -5.32 -0.24
CA GLY A 14 3.75 -5.13 -1.66
C GLY A 14 2.32 -4.65 -1.89
N HIS A 15 1.34 -5.15 -1.13
CA HIS A 15 -0.03 -4.66 -1.15
C HIS A 15 -0.16 -3.21 -0.66
N ILE A 16 0.52 -2.84 0.42
CA ILE A 16 0.53 -1.45 0.92
C ILE A 16 1.07 -0.49 -0.16
N VAL A 17 2.18 -0.85 -0.81
CA VAL A 17 2.76 -0.09 -1.92
C VAL A 17 1.77 0.03 -3.09
N LEU A 18 1.13 -1.07 -3.47
CA LEU A 18 0.15 -1.10 -4.56
C LEU A 18 -1.08 -0.24 -4.25
N THR A 19 -1.63 -0.32 -3.04
CA THR A 19 -2.76 0.50 -2.59
C THR A 19 -2.40 1.98 -2.58
N ALA A 20 -1.23 2.36 -2.07
CA ALA A 20 -0.78 3.75 -2.08
C ALA A 20 -0.64 4.32 -3.50
N LEU A 21 -0.12 3.52 -4.43
CA LEU A 21 -0.01 3.92 -5.84
C LEU A 21 -1.39 4.04 -6.53
N VAL A 22 -2.37 3.20 -6.17
CA VAL A 22 -3.73 3.27 -6.71
C VAL A 22 -4.48 4.48 -6.16
N GLN A 23 -4.35 4.78 -4.86
CA GLN A 23 -5.07 5.85 -4.17
C GLN A 23 -4.56 7.27 -4.48
N ASN A 24 -3.39 7.42 -5.10
CA ASN A 24 -2.82 8.73 -5.41
C ASN A 24 -3.42 9.42 -6.65
N ASP A 25 -4.66 9.10 -7.03
CA ASP A 25 -5.41 9.73 -8.14
C ASP A 25 -4.63 9.91 -9.46
N GLY A 26 -3.75 8.95 -9.78
CA GLY A 26 -2.92 9.01 -11.00
C GLY A 26 -1.78 10.03 -10.96
N ARG A 27 -1.55 10.70 -9.82
CA ARG A 27 -0.36 11.54 -9.61
C ARG A 27 0.88 10.64 -9.47
N PRO A 28 1.97 10.92 -10.20
CA PRO A 28 3.19 10.15 -10.05
C PRO A 28 3.76 10.29 -8.65
N TYR A 29 3.99 9.18 -7.96
CA TYR A 29 4.98 9.17 -6.90
C TYR A 29 6.36 8.99 -7.53
N SER A 30 7.33 9.81 -7.16
CA SER A 30 8.72 9.39 -7.27
C SER A 30 8.94 8.23 -6.28
N GLN A 31 9.87 7.32 -6.58
CA GLN A 31 10.19 6.23 -5.65
C GLN A 31 10.61 6.75 -4.26
N LEU A 32 11.28 7.90 -4.21
CA LEU A 32 11.64 8.56 -2.96
C LEU A 32 10.41 9.06 -2.22
N ALA A 33 9.51 9.77 -2.89
CA ALA A 33 8.28 10.27 -2.28
C ALA A 33 7.40 9.12 -1.77
N LEU A 34 7.32 8.00 -2.50
CA LEU A 34 6.63 6.79 -2.04
C LEU A 34 7.31 6.16 -0.83
N GLY A 35 8.65 6.12 -0.80
CA GLY A 35 9.43 5.64 0.33
C GLY A 35 9.20 6.46 1.59
N HIS A 36 9.21 7.79 1.47
CA HIS A 36 8.81 8.68 2.56
C HIS A 36 7.38 8.38 2.98
N ALA A 37 6.42 8.50 2.06
CA ALA A 37 4.97 8.31 2.27
C ALA A 37 4.55 6.96 2.88
N LEU A 38 5.40 5.93 2.80
CA LEU A 38 5.13 4.61 3.37
C LEU A 38 6.10 4.20 4.45
N GLY A 39 7.10 5.04 4.68
CA GLY A 39 8.08 4.76 5.69
C GLY A 39 9.05 3.64 5.42
N VAL A 40 9.36 3.52 4.16
CA VAL A 40 10.20 2.47 3.65
C VAL A 40 11.47 3.12 3.13
N ASP A 41 12.61 2.67 3.64
CA ASP A 41 13.90 3.13 3.15
C ASP A 41 14.06 2.81 1.66
N LYS A 42 14.98 3.53 1.00
CA LYS A 42 15.19 3.44 -0.45
C LYS A 42 15.51 2.01 -0.91
N THR A 43 16.29 1.25 -0.15
CA THR A 43 16.71 -0.10 -0.52
C THR A 43 15.52 -1.04 -0.49
N THR A 44 14.74 -1.00 0.58
CA THR A 44 13.52 -1.79 0.72
C THR A 44 12.48 -1.42 -0.32
N MET A 45 12.28 -0.12 -0.59
CA MET A 45 11.34 0.34 -1.61
C MET A 45 11.75 -0.13 -3.02
N THR A 46 13.04 -0.11 -3.34
CA THR A 46 13.56 -0.65 -4.61
C THR A 46 13.21 -2.12 -4.75
N ALA A 47 13.50 -2.93 -3.74
CA ALA A 47 13.22 -4.37 -3.76
C ALA A 47 11.73 -4.70 -3.86
N LEU A 48 10.87 -3.92 -3.20
CA LEU A 48 9.41 -4.07 -3.30
C LEU A 48 8.92 -3.78 -4.72
N LEU A 49 9.36 -2.66 -5.30
CA LEU A 49 9.00 -2.29 -6.66
C LEU A 49 9.55 -3.29 -7.69
N ASP A 50 10.76 -3.82 -7.51
CA ASP A 50 11.33 -4.87 -8.37
C ASP A 50 10.50 -6.16 -8.32
N LYS A 51 9.95 -6.50 -7.15
CA LYS A 51 9.06 -7.66 -7.01
C LYS A 51 7.72 -7.40 -7.71
N LEU A 52 7.11 -6.24 -7.50
CA LEU A 52 5.85 -5.86 -8.14
C LEU A 52 5.98 -5.77 -9.67
N GLU A 53 7.12 -5.27 -10.18
CA GLU A 53 7.43 -5.19 -11.61
C GLU A 53 7.65 -6.57 -12.23
N ARG A 54 8.39 -7.47 -11.56
CA ARG A 54 8.52 -8.87 -11.98
C ARG A 54 7.18 -9.62 -12.02
N SER A 55 6.24 -9.24 -11.17
CA SER A 55 4.88 -9.78 -11.17
C SER A 55 3.92 -9.08 -12.14
N GLY A 56 4.39 -8.08 -12.90
CA GLY A 56 3.58 -7.35 -13.89
C GLY A 56 2.53 -6.40 -13.29
N LEU A 57 2.63 -6.10 -11.99
CA LEU A 57 1.65 -5.27 -11.26
C LEU A 57 1.98 -3.78 -11.31
N VAL A 58 3.25 -3.45 -11.51
CA VAL A 58 3.78 -2.08 -11.62
C VAL A 58 4.76 -2.03 -12.78
N VAL A 59 4.87 -0.87 -13.44
CA VAL A 59 5.93 -0.57 -14.41
C VAL A 59 6.62 0.74 -14.02
N ARG A 60 7.92 0.86 -14.27
CA ARG A 60 8.66 2.11 -14.04
C ARG A 60 8.83 2.90 -15.33
N THR A 61 8.11 4.02 -15.45
CA THR A 61 8.18 4.89 -16.62
C THR A 61 9.08 6.10 -16.35
N PRO A 62 9.72 6.70 -17.37
CA PRO A 62 10.46 7.96 -17.20
C PRO A 62 9.55 9.07 -16.65
N ASP A 63 10.05 9.86 -15.71
CA ASP A 63 9.31 11.04 -15.25
C ASP A 63 9.27 12.09 -16.38
N PRO A 64 8.09 12.62 -16.75
CA PRO A 64 7.97 13.66 -17.77
C PRO A 64 8.71 14.96 -17.41
N ASN A 65 8.95 15.22 -16.12
CA ASN A 65 9.63 16.42 -15.64
C ASN A 65 11.13 16.19 -15.35
N ASP A 66 11.57 14.94 -15.18
CA ASP A 66 12.96 14.57 -15.01
C ASP A 66 13.29 13.23 -15.68
N ARG A 67 13.96 13.30 -16.84
CA ARG A 67 14.35 12.13 -17.63
C ARG A 67 15.28 11.15 -16.90
N ARG A 68 15.94 11.59 -15.82
CA ARG A 68 16.82 10.77 -14.99
C ARG A 68 16.05 10.01 -13.91
N ALA A 69 14.83 10.45 -13.60
CA ALA A 69 13.95 9.82 -12.64
C ALA A 69 13.03 8.79 -13.33
N ARG A 70 12.67 7.74 -12.58
CA ARG A 70 11.60 6.83 -12.95
C ARG A 70 10.52 6.84 -11.88
N ILE A 71 9.28 6.84 -12.35
CA ILE A 71 8.08 6.84 -11.53
C ILE A 71 7.39 5.46 -11.64
N PRO A 72 7.10 4.78 -10.52
CA PRO A 72 6.24 3.60 -10.52
C PRO A 72 4.82 3.97 -10.94
N VAL A 73 4.27 3.19 -11.89
CA VAL A 73 2.90 3.32 -12.39
C VAL A 73 2.24 1.94 -12.29
N VAL A 74 1.03 1.90 -11.70
CA VAL A 74 0.27 0.65 -11.55
C VAL A 74 -0.28 0.22 -12.90
N THR A 75 -0.11 -1.07 -13.23
CA THR A 75 -0.69 -1.67 -14.44
C THR A 75 -2.16 -2.00 -14.22
N GLU A 76 -2.88 -2.37 -15.28
CA GLU A 76 -4.27 -2.84 -15.14
C GLU A 76 -4.36 -4.08 -14.24
N ALA A 77 -3.47 -5.06 -14.43
CA ALA A 77 -3.37 -6.24 -13.57
C ALA A 77 -3.10 -5.86 -12.09
N GLY A 78 -2.29 -4.82 -11.86
CA GLY A 78 -2.06 -4.27 -10.52
C GLY A 78 -3.34 -3.70 -9.91
N ARG A 79 -4.14 -2.96 -10.66
CA ARG A 79 -5.42 -2.40 -10.20
C ARG A 79 -6.43 -3.49 -9.88
N GLU A 80 -6.58 -4.48 -10.76
CA GLU A 80 -7.47 -5.62 -10.54
C GLU A 80 -7.10 -6.40 -9.27
N LEU A 81 -5.81 -6.66 -9.07
CA LEU A 81 -5.34 -7.34 -7.87
C LEU A 81 -5.60 -6.50 -6.61
N GLN A 82 -5.36 -5.19 -6.67
CA GLN A 82 -5.60 -4.29 -5.54
C GLN A 82 -7.08 -4.29 -5.15
N ALA A 83 -8.00 -4.24 -6.11
CA ALA A 83 -9.43 -4.29 -5.86
C ALA A 83 -9.85 -5.63 -5.21
N LYS A 84 -9.37 -6.76 -5.72
CA LYS A 84 -9.63 -8.09 -5.13
C LYS A 84 -9.14 -8.18 -3.68
N LEU A 85 -7.93 -7.67 -3.42
CA LEU A 85 -7.36 -7.66 -2.08
C LEU A 85 -8.13 -6.73 -1.14
N TYR A 86 -8.58 -5.57 -1.63
CA TYR A 86 -9.39 -4.64 -0.86
C TYR A 86 -10.69 -5.29 -0.37
N ASP A 87 -11.41 -5.99 -1.25
CA ASP A 87 -12.64 -6.69 -0.88
C ASP A 87 -12.40 -7.81 0.15
N LEU A 88 -11.30 -8.55 -0.01
CA LEU A 88 -10.92 -9.59 0.94
C LEU A 88 -10.58 -8.99 2.32
N LEU A 89 -9.78 -7.93 2.37
CA LEU A 89 -9.44 -7.25 3.62
C LEU A 89 -10.68 -6.69 4.30
N LYS A 90 -11.61 -6.12 3.53
CA LYS A 90 -12.89 -5.61 4.05
C LYS A 90 -13.75 -6.73 4.66
N ALA A 91 -13.78 -7.90 4.04
CA ALA A 91 -14.48 -9.06 4.59
C ALA A 91 -13.82 -9.58 5.90
N VAL A 92 -12.49 -9.59 5.95
CA VAL A 92 -11.74 -9.94 7.17
C VAL A 92 -12.00 -8.92 8.28
N GLU A 93 -11.91 -7.62 7.98
CA GLU A 93 -12.20 -6.53 8.92
C GLU A 93 -13.61 -6.68 9.50
N ALA A 94 -14.61 -6.92 8.64
CA ALA A 94 -15.99 -7.12 9.08
C ALA A 94 -16.12 -8.28 10.07
N ARG A 95 -15.42 -9.40 9.84
CA ARG A 95 -15.43 -10.55 10.75
C ARG A 95 -14.70 -10.29 12.06
N VAL A 96 -13.57 -9.59 12.02
CA VAL A 96 -12.78 -9.25 13.22
C VAL A 96 -13.55 -8.28 14.11
N LEU A 97 -14.26 -7.33 13.51
CA LEU A 97 -15.07 -6.34 14.23
C LEU A 97 -16.48 -6.82 14.56
N ASP A 98 -16.90 -7.99 14.08
CA ASP A 98 -18.24 -8.56 14.29
C ASP A 98 -18.69 -8.55 15.76
N PRO A 99 -17.83 -8.90 16.74
CA PRO A 99 -18.21 -8.89 18.15
C PRO A 99 -18.46 -7.50 18.76
N LEU A 100 -18.06 -6.43 18.07
CA LEU A 100 -18.18 -5.06 18.55
C LEU A 100 -19.43 -4.39 17.96
N SER A 101 -20.21 -3.74 18.82
CA SER A 101 -21.27 -2.83 18.43
C SER A 101 -20.73 -1.62 17.62
N PRO A 102 -21.58 -0.90 16.88
CA PRO A 102 -21.15 0.28 16.14
C PRO A 102 -20.40 1.33 16.98
N ASP A 103 -20.85 1.57 18.21
CA ASP A 103 -20.24 2.54 19.14
C ASP A 103 -18.88 2.07 19.67
N GLU A 104 -18.74 0.77 19.95
CA GLU A 104 -17.46 0.17 20.32
C GLU A 104 -16.45 0.22 19.17
N ARG A 105 -16.91 0.02 17.93
CA ARG A 105 -16.06 0.16 16.73
C ARG A 105 -15.54 1.59 16.59
N GLU A 106 -16.38 2.59 16.81
CA GLU A 106 -15.94 3.99 16.75
C GLU A 106 -15.01 4.35 17.92
N THR A 107 -15.29 3.81 19.11
CA THR A 107 -14.41 3.95 20.27
C THR A 107 -13.03 3.35 19.99
N LEU A 108 -12.97 2.13 19.44
CA LEU A 108 -11.72 1.49 19.05
C LEU A 108 -10.96 2.34 18.03
N ARG A 109 -11.63 2.85 16.98
CA ARG A 109 -10.99 3.74 15.99
C ARG A 109 -10.43 5.00 16.65
N SER A 110 -11.19 5.61 17.56
CA SER A 110 -10.74 6.79 18.31
C SER A 110 -9.50 6.50 19.14
N LEU A 111 -9.46 5.37 19.85
CA LEU A 111 -8.31 4.95 20.64
C LEU A 111 -7.09 4.63 19.76
N LEU A 112 -7.29 3.92 18.64
CA LEU A 112 -6.21 3.63 17.69
C LEU A 112 -5.61 4.91 17.11
N ARG A 113 -6.42 5.91 16.74
CA ARG A 113 -5.94 7.22 16.26
C ARG A 113 -5.12 8.00 17.30
N LYS A 114 -5.31 7.73 18.60
CA LYS A 114 -4.53 8.39 19.67
C LYS A 114 -3.13 7.80 19.85
N ILE A 115 -2.94 6.53 19.51
CA ILE A 115 -1.68 5.81 19.72
C ILE A 115 -0.91 5.55 18.43
N ILE A 116 -1.59 5.52 17.29
CA ILE A 116 -0.97 5.57 15.97
C ILE A 116 -0.59 7.04 15.76
N PRO A 117 0.71 7.39 15.67
CA PRO A 117 1.10 8.74 15.34
C PRO A 117 0.50 9.08 13.96
N MET A 118 -0.49 9.98 13.94
CA MET A 118 -1.00 10.61 12.71
C MET A 118 -0.02 11.69 12.25
N GLU A 119 1.27 11.41 12.30
CA GLU A 119 2.23 12.21 11.55
C GLU A 119 2.19 11.69 10.12
N HIS A 120 2.23 12.60 9.15
CA HIS A 120 2.44 12.24 7.75
C HIS A 120 3.47 11.12 7.70
N VAL A 121 3.12 10.01 7.07
CA VAL A 121 4.03 8.86 7.01
C VAL A 121 5.29 9.34 6.28
N GLU A 122 6.28 9.71 7.07
CA GLU A 122 7.69 9.58 6.81
C GLU A 122 8.14 8.42 7.69
N GLY A 123 8.78 7.43 7.10
CA GLY A 123 9.57 6.44 7.84
C GLY A 123 8.88 5.26 8.56
N SER A 124 7.54 5.15 8.71
CA SER A 124 6.96 3.98 9.39
C SER A 124 6.88 2.64 8.62
N CYS A 125 7.98 1.90 8.76
CA CYS A 125 8.08 0.45 8.74
C CYS A 125 7.28 -0.14 9.92
N MET A 126 6.01 -0.50 9.70
CA MET A 126 5.46 -1.75 10.26
C MET A 126 5.79 -2.91 9.31
#